data_AF-A0A4Z2CN82-F1
#
_entry.id   AF-A0A4Z2CN82-F1
#
_cell.length_a   1.000
_cell.length_b   1.000
_cell.length_c   1.000
_cell.angle_alpha   90.00
_cell.angle_beta   90.00
_cell.angle_gamma   90.00
#
_symmetry.space_group_name_H-M   'P 1'
#
loop_
_entity.id
_entity.type
_entity.pdbx_description
1 polymer ?
#
loop_
_entity_poly.entity_id
_entity_poly.type
_entity_poly.pdbx_seq_one_letter_code
_entity_poly.pdbx_strand_id
1 'polypeptide(L)'
;MTRDHYDAIKQLRNDNKVLLFKPDKGSEAVLLHKSEYIQQMQLILETTRKFKAEKSNKDKTVALKNRVTKYFGEILRRKIIDTTTYNKVKLCCSRLLSMYGRGKLHKPDKPMCWGS
;
A
#
# COMPACT_ATOMS: atom_id res chain seq x y z
N MET A 1 -23.35 -10.13 26.49
CA MET A 1 -24.04 -9.54 25.32
C MET A 1 -25.51 -9.90 25.39
N THR A 2 -26.40 -8.91 25.35
CA THR A 2 -27.87 -9.09 25.33
C THR A 2 -28.39 -9.13 23.89
N ARG A 3 -29.62 -9.60 23.68
CA ARG A 3 -30.28 -9.63 22.36
C ARG A 3 -30.31 -8.23 21.71
N ASP A 4 -30.60 -7.20 22.50
CA ASP A 4 -30.68 -5.82 22.02
C ASP A 4 -29.35 -5.33 21.44
N HIS A 5 -28.21 -5.73 22.03
CA HIS A 5 -26.89 -5.40 21.48
C HIS A 5 -26.64 -6.09 20.14
N TYR A 6 -27.11 -7.32 19.97
CA TYR A 6 -26.96 -8.04 18.70
C TYR A 6 -27.79 -7.39 17.58
N ASP A 7 -29.02 -7.00 17.90
CA ASP A 7 -29.90 -6.33 16.95
C ASP A 7 -29.38 -4.93 16.59
N ALA A 8 -28.85 -4.18 17.55
CA ALA A 8 -28.21 -2.90 17.30
C ALA A 8 -26.97 -3.04 16.37
N ILE A 9 -26.11 -4.03 16.59
CA ILE A 9 -24.95 -4.31 15.72
C ILE A 9 -25.40 -4.73 14.32
N LYS A 10 -26.47 -5.53 14.21
CA LYS A 10 -27.04 -5.95 12.93
C LYS A 10 -27.63 -4.77 12.16
N GLN A 11 -28.31 -3.85 12.84
CA GLN A 11 -28.81 -2.61 12.24
C GLN A 11 -27.64 -1.74 11.76
N LEU A 12 -26.61 -1.56 12.59
CA LEU A 12 -25.42 -0.79 12.24
C LEU A 12 -24.67 -1.36 11.03
N ARG A 13 -24.60 -2.69 10.91
CA ARG A 13 -24.02 -3.38 9.76
C ARG A 13 -24.81 -3.15 8.46
N ASN A 14 -26.12 -2.98 8.58
CA ASN A 14 -27.02 -2.75 7.44
C ASN A 14 -27.12 -1.26 7.06
N ASP A 15 -26.63 -0.35 7.90
CA ASP A 15 -26.60 1.07 7.58
C ASP A 15 -25.47 1.40 6.59
N ASN A 16 -25.86 1.71 5.35
CA ASN A 16 -24.93 2.10 4.29
C ASN A 16 -24.21 3.44 4.51
N LYS A 17 -24.62 4.21 5.53
CA LYS A 17 -23.96 5.47 5.92
C LYS A 17 -22.74 5.23 6.80
N VAL A 18 -22.59 4.04 7.37
CA VAL A 18 -21.54 3.75 8.34
C VAL A 18 -20.60 2.67 7.81
N LEU A 19 -19.30 2.88 7.99
CA LEU A 19 -18.25 1.93 7.65
C LEU A 19 -17.73 1.28 8.93
N LEU A 20 -17.80 -0.04 8.99
CA LEU A 20 -17.26 -0.85 10.08
C LEU A 20 -15.97 -1.54 9.60
N PHE A 21 -14.84 -1.15 10.18
CA PHE A 21 -13.54 -1.73 9.85
C PHE A 21 -13.07 -2.66 10.95
N LYS A 22 -12.56 -3.83 10.54
CA LYS A 22 -11.75 -4.68 11.41
C LYS A 22 -10.36 -4.06 11.53
N PRO A 23 -9.83 -3.85 12.74
CA PRO A 23 -8.50 -3.27 12.91
C PRO A 23 -7.43 -4.25 12.45
N ASP A 24 -6.30 -3.70 12.00
CA ASP A 24 -5.08 -4.47 11.71
C ASP A 24 -4.38 -4.93 13.00
N LYS A 25 -4.59 -4.21 14.11
CA LYS A 25 -4.01 -4.50 15.43
C LYS A 25 -5.01 -4.22 16.54
N GLY A 26 -5.07 -5.13 17.53
CA GLY A 26 -6.02 -5.04 18.64
C GLY A 26 -7.39 -5.63 18.31
N SER A 27 -8.29 -5.58 19.28
CA SER A 27 -9.63 -6.20 19.21
C SER A 27 -10.76 -5.19 19.05
N GLU A 28 -10.44 -3.91 18.83
CA GLU A 28 -11.42 -2.81 18.75
C GLU A 28 -11.84 -2.53 17.31
N ALA A 29 -13.14 -2.52 17.05
CA ALA A 29 -13.67 -2.16 15.73
C ALA A 29 -13.65 -0.63 15.53
N VAL A 30 -13.33 -0.19 14.31
CA VAL A 30 -13.37 1.24 13.95
C VAL A 30 -14.68 1.52 13.23
N LEU A 31 -15.45 2.49 13.74
CA LEU A 31 -16.71 2.95 13.17
C LEU A 31 -16.53 4.35 12.59
N LEU A 32 -16.86 4.55 11.32
CA LEU A 32 -16.72 5.85 10.65
C LEU A 32 -17.96 6.16 9.80
N HIS A 33 -18.36 7.42 9.76
CA HIS A 33 -19.35 7.86 8.79
C HIS A 33 -18.74 7.89 7.38
N LYS A 34 -19.45 7.31 6.41
CA LYS A 34 -18.94 7.08 5.06
C LYS A 34 -18.58 8.38 4.33
N SER A 35 -19.39 9.44 4.48
CA SER A 35 -19.12 10.71 3.80
C SER A 35 -17.88 11.40 4.37
N GLU A 36 -17.71 11.39 5.70
CA GLU A 36 -16.56 11.99 6.37
C GLU A 36 -15.28 11.24 6.02
N TYR A 37 -15.35 9.91 6.00
CA TYR A 37 -14.26 9.06 5.55
C TYR A 37 -13.84 9.38 4.11
N ILE A 38 -14.80 9.50 3.18
CA ILE A 38 -14.51 9.86 1.78
C ILE A 38 -13.86 11.26 1.70
N GLN A 39 -14.43 12.24 2.40
CA GLN A 39 -13.90 13.60 2.42
C GLN A 39 -12.47 13.65 2.96
N GLN A 40 -12.21 12.99 4.09
CA GLN A 40 -10.86 12.92 4.65
C GLN A 40 -9.89 12.20 3.72
N MET A 41 -10.32 11.13 3.05
CA MET A 41 -9.47 10.41 2.10
C MET A 41 -9.15 11.29 0.89
N GLN A 42 -10.11 12.04 0.36
CA GLN A 42 -9.89 13.01 -0.71
C GLN A 42 -8.88 14.08 -0.29
N LEU A 43 -9.02 14.66 0.90
CA LEU A 43 -8.05 15.64 1.43
C LEU A 43 -6.63 15.08 1.53
N ILE A 44 -6.49 13.82 1.96
CA ILE A 44 -5.18 13.15 2.02
C ILE A 44 -4.60 12.97 0.60
N LEU A 45 -5.41 12.53 -0.36
CA LEU A 45 -4.98 12.26 -1.73
C LEU A 45 -4.68 13.54 -2.52
N GLU A 46 -5.40 14.63 -2.25
CA GLU A 46 -5.20 15.94 -2.85
C GLU A 46 -3.97 16.67 -2.29
N THR A 47 -3.35 16.15 -1.23
CA THR A 47 -2.10 16.69 -0.67
C THR A 47 -0.95 16.46 -1.66
N THR A 48 -0.75 17.42 -2.55
CA THR A 48 0.25 17.40 -3.65
C THR A 48 1.71 17.31 -3.20
N ARG A 49 1.99 17.66 -1.94
CA ARG A 49 3.33 17.48 -1.33
C ARG A 49 3.70 16.01 -1.12
N LYS A 50 2.71 15.12 -0.97
CA LYS A 50 2.91 13.71 -0.62
C LYS A 50 2.52 12.77 -1.74
N PHE A 51 1.48 13.12 -2.50
CA PHE A 51 0.93 12.28 -3.56
C PHE A 51 0.84 13.05 -4.87
N LYS A 52 1.06 12.35 -5.98
CA LYS A 52 0.88 12.89 -7.32
C LYS A 52 0.00 11.93 -8.10
N ALA A 53 -1.09 12.43 -8.66
CA ALA A 53 -1.95 11.64 -9.53
C ALA A 53 -1.19 11.25 -10.81
N GLU A 54 -1.09 9.96 -11.08
CA GLU A 54 -0.57 9.45 -12.35
C GLU A 54 -1.65 9.61 -13.43
N LYS A 55 -1.51 10.65 -14.26
CA LYS A 55 -2.49 10.96 -15.32
C LYS A 55 -2.48 9.95 -16.48
N SER A 56 -1.47 9.09 -16.55
CA SER A 56 -1.21 8.27 -17.73
C SER A 56 -2.08 7.01 -17.82
N ASN A 57 -2.85 6.63 -16.77
CA ASN A 57 -3.63 5.37 -16.67
C ASN A 57 -2.85 4.08 -17.06
N LYS A 58 -1.53 4.17 -17.21
CA LYS A 58 -0.65 3.08 -17.60
C LYS A 58 0.29 2.83 -16.44
N ASP A 59 0.20 1.64 -15.87
CA ASP A 59 1.15 1.21 -14.86
C ASP A 59 2.53 1.04 -15.51
N LYS A 60 3.41 2.01 -15.28
CA LYS A 60 4.80 2.01 -15.76
C LYS A 60 5.71 1.11 -14.91
N THR A 61 5.23 0.63 -13.76
CA THR A 61 6.01 -0.19 -12.81
C THR A 61 6.48 -1.48 -13.47
N VAL A 62 5.60 -2.12 -14.24
CA VAL A 62 5.92 -3.36 -14.97
C VAL A 62 6.97 -3.11 -16.05
N ALA A 63 6.78 -2.06 -16.86
CA ALA A 63 7.72 -1.69 -17.92
C ALA A 63 9.10 -1.33 -17.34
N LEU A 64 9.14 -0.56 -16.25
CA LEU A 64 10.37 -0.20 -15.57
C LEU A 64 11.07 -1.43 -14.99
N LYS A 65 10.34 -2.34 -14.33
CA LYS A 65 10.89 -3.60 -13.82
C LYS A 65 11.52 -4.42 -14.94
N ASN A 66 10.83 -4.56 -16.08
CA ASN A 66 11.32 -5.34 -17.20
C ASN A 66 12.61 -4.73 -17.75
N ARG A 67 12.68 -3.40 -17.87
CA ARG A 67 13.89 -2.69 -18.30
C ARG A 67 15.06 -2.92 -17.35
N VAL A 68 14.83 -2.77 -16.04
CA VAL A 68 15.87 -2.96 -15.02
C VAL A 68 16.34 -4.41 -14.95
N THR A 69 15.40 -5.37 -14.98
CA THR A 69 15.72 -6.81 -15.01
C THR A 69 16.54 -7.18 -16.25
N LYS A 70 16.18 -6.64 -17.43
CA LYS A 70 16.94 -6.87 -18.66
C LYS A 70 18.38 -6.37 -18.52
N TYR A 71 18.55 -5.15 -17.99
CA TYR A 71 19.87 -4.56 -17.78
C TYR A 71 20.74 -5.41 -16.83
N PHE A 72 20.20 -5.84 -15.69
CA PHE A 72 20.93 -6.72 -14.77
C PHE A 72 21.23 -8.09 -15.38
N GLY A 73 20.34 -8.63 -16.22
CA GLY A 73 20.61 -9.85 -16.98
C GLY A 73 21.77 -9.71 -17.96
N GLU A 74 21.90 -8.56 -18.61
CA GLU A 74 23.04 -8.26 -19.49
C GLU A 74 24.36 -8.15 -18.71
N ILE A 75 24.34 -7.53 -17.53
CA ILE A 75 25.51 -7.42 -16.64
C ILE A 75 25.94 -8.81 -16.14
N LEU A 76 24.98 -9.67 -15.76
CA LEU A 76 25.23 -11.06 -15.37
C LEU A 76 25.84 -11.85 -16.52
N ARG A 77 25.30 -11.70 -17.74
CA ARG A 77 25.83 -12.36 -18.95
C ARG A 77 27.28 -11.96 -19.23
N ARG A 78 27.63 -10.70 -18.96
CA ARG A 78 29.01 -10.18 -19.06
C ARG A 78 29.91 -10.60 -17.89
N LYS A 79 29.39 -11.38 -16.92
CA LYS A 79 30.09 -11.81 -15.70
C LYS A 79 30.67 -10.66 -14.87
N ILE A 80 30.07 -9.47 -14.96
CA ILE A 80 30.43 -8.31 -14.13
C ILE A 80 29.90 -8.50 -12.71
N ILE A 81 28.78 -9.21 -12.56
CA ILE A 81 28.19 -9.63 -11.27
C ILE A 81 28.04 -11.13 -11.24
N ASP A 82 28.07 -11.72 -10.04
CA ASP A 82 27.79 -13.13 -9.81
C ASP A 82 26.28 -13.38 -9.65
N THR A 83 25.87 -14.65 -9.80
CA THR A 83 24.47 -15.08 -9.67
C THR A 83 23.91 -14.77 -8.28
N THR A 84 24.75 -14.84 -7.26
CA THR A 84 24.42 -14.53 -5.87
C THR A 84 24.10 -13.05 -5.65
N THR A 85 24.89 -12.12 -6.20
CA THR A 85 24.57 -10.68 -6.17
C THR A 85 23.36 -10.37 -7.04
N TYR A 86 23.24 -10.98 -8.22
CA TYR A 86 22.07 -10.83 -9.09
C TYR A 86 20.76 -11.17 -8.36
N ASN A 87 20.73 -12.29 -7.65
CA ASN A 87 19.54 -12.72 -6.89
C ASN A 87 19.19 -11.77 -5.74
N LYS A 88 20.18 -11.07 -5.16
CA LYS A 88 19.94 -10.05 -4.11
C LYS A 88 19.37 -8.75 -4.67
N VAL A 89 19.81 -8.32 -5.86
CA VAL A 89 19.39 -7.05 -6.47
C VAL A 89 18.15 -7.19 -7.37
N LYS A 90 17.76 -8.41 -7.69
CA LYS A 90 16.58 -8.69 -8.53
C LYS A 90 15.31 -8.14 -7.88
N LEU A 91 14.61 -7.27 -8.61
CA LEU A 91 13.34 -6.69 -8.17
C LEU A 91 12.24 -7.76 -8.11
N CYS A 92 11.81 -8.13 -6.90
CA CYS A 92 10.77 -9.15 -6.69
C CYS A 92 9.35 -8.56 -6.61
N CYS A 93 9.21 -7.29 -6.22
CA CYS A 93 7.91 -6.67 -5.99
C CYS A 93 7.49 -5.81 -7.19
N SER A 94 6.39 -6.18 -7.87
CA SER A 94 5.93 -5.49 -9.09
C SER A 94 4.45 -5.20 -9.13
N ARG A 95 3.76 -5.32 -8.00
CA ARG A 95 2.36 -4.92 -7.88
C ARG A 95 2.32 -3.55 -7.25
N LEU A 96 1.56 -2.64 -7.88
CA LEU A 96 1.12 -1.42 -7.22
C LEU A 96 0.49 -1.81 -5.88
N LEU A 97 0.98 -1.19 -4.80
CA LEU A 97 0.32 -1.35 -3.51
C LEU A 97 -1.07 -0.73 -3.64
N SER A 98 -2.10 -1.55 -3.48
CA SER A 98 -3.41 -1.05 -3.04
C SER A 98 -3.17 -0.26 -1.76
N MET A 99 -3.81 0.90 -1.58
CA MET A 99 -3.59 1.82 -0.43
C MET A 99 -3.54 1.11 0.93
N TYR A 100 -4.17 -0.06 1.02
CA TYR A 100 -4.11 -0.97 2.16
C TYR A 100 -2.91 -1.91 2.06
N GLY A 101 -1.74 -1.32 2.27
CA GLY A 101 -0.48 -1.99 2.55
C GLY A 101 0.48 -0.95 3.09
N ARG A 102 1.26 -1.30 4.13
CA ARG A 102 2.15 -0.37 4.84
C ARG A 102 3.22 0.17 3.90
N GLY A 103 2.91 1.26 3.20
CA GLY A 103 3.88 2.12 2.55
C GLY A 103 4.71 2.77 3.65
N LYS A 104 5.89 2.20 3.93
CA LYS A 104 6.88 2.84 4.78
C LYS A 104 7.39 4.08 4.03
N LEU A 105 6.72 5.21 4.23
CA LEU A 105 7.28 6.51 3.86
C LEU A 105 8.53 6.72 4.70
N HIS A 106 9.68 6.79 4.03
CA HIS A 106 10.95 7.08 4.66
C HIS A 106 10.90 8.48 5.27
N LYS A 107 11.35 8.62 6.53
CA LYS A 107 11.48 9.92 7.17
C LYS A 107 12.78 10.57 6.66
N PRO A 108 12.79 11.87 6.30
CA PRO A 108 13.95 12.54 5.71
C PRO A 108 15.24 12.41 6.53
N ASP A 109 15.12 12.40 7.86
CA ASP A 109 16.25 12.51 8.79
C ASP A 109 16.67 11.17 9.43
N LYS A 110 16.31 10.03 8.84
CA LYS A 110 16.73 8.71 9.36
C LYS A 110 17.36 7.89 8.24
N PRO A 111 18.51 7.24 8.44
CA PRO A 111 19.04 6.32 7.44
C PRO A 111 18.07 5.16 7.20
N MET A 112 18.04 4.64 5.97
CA MET A 112 17.11 3.59 5.55
C MET A 112 17.49 2.24 6.19
N CYS A 113 16.94 1.93 7.35
CA CYS A 113 17.12 0.62 7.97
C CYS A 113 16.22 -0.41 7.29
N TRP A 114 16.80 -1.28 6.46
CA TRP A 114 16.17 -2.55 6.09
C TRP A 114 16.36 -3.52 7.26
N GLY A 115 15.24 -4.01 7.81
CA GLY A 115 15.26 -5.00 8.89
C GLY A 115 15.64 -6.37 8.34
N SER A 116 16.53 -7.03 9.08
CA SER A 116 17.03 -8.40 8.93
C SER A 116 15.95 -9.46 8.87
#